data_AF-A0A821G1D3-F1
#
_entry.id   AF-A0A821G1D3-F1
#
_cell.length_a   1.000
_cell.length_b   1.000
_cell.length_c   1.000
_cell.angle_alpha   90.00
_cell.angle_beta   90.00
_cell.angle_gamma   90.00
#
_symmetry.space_group_name_H-M   'P 1'
#
loop_
_entity.id
_entity.type
_entity.pdbx_description
1 polymer ?
#
loop_
_entity_poly.entity_id
_entity_poly.type
_entity_poly.pdbx_seq_one_letter_code
_entity_poly.pdbx_strand_id
1 'polypeptide(L)'
;MRTKKDQDHIKQIYQETTGWNIESIEIDFKIDSKLLQIGSRKWSRESIRLPTLSLTHPIVLMRHQLESLSSIFECLSLSWPILLVGPSSRSSKSTLIHILSCLCGHSCQTFELNSSIDTNELLGNYEQFNFQQYAKYHLNILKNEYIKNNEINILNELNNENKIITIDYLNELKKYFPLNEIEKLILKYSQEQHFVWIESILIRSMRQGDWLILENVNTCSLSVLDRLNSLLEPNGQ
;
A
#
# COMPACT_ATOMS: atom_id res chain seq x y z
N MET A 1 23.51 -3.71 -12.36
CA MET A 1 24.93 -4.08 -12.13
C MET A 1 25.34 -3.62 -10.74
N ARG A 2 25.91 -4.53 -9.93
CA ARG A 2 25.92 -4.39 -8.47
C ARG A 2 27.19 -3.73 -7.93
N THR A 3 28.37 -3.97 -8.52
CA THR A 3 29.62 -3.37 -8.04
C THR A 3 30.01 -2.14 -8.87
N LYS A 4 30.72 -1.21 -8.24
CA LYS A 4 31.26 -0.01 -8.91
C LYS A 4 32.19 -0.40 -10.07
N LYS A 5 33.01 -1.43 -9.86
CA LYS A 5 33.89 -1.98 -10.89
C LYS A 5 33.13 -2.47 -12.12
N ASP A 6 32.03 -3.19 -11.93
CA ASP A 6 31.19 -3.66 -13.05
C ASP A 6 30.52 -2.48 -13.78
N GLN A 7 30.06 -1.47 -13.03
CA GLN A 7 29.46 -0.26 -13.60
C GLN A 7 30.47 0.51 -14.44
N ASP A 8 31.70 0.70 -13.95
CA ASP A 8 32.75 1.41 -14.66
C ASP A 8 33.18 0.65 -15.93
N HIS A 9 33.29 -0.68 -15.85
CA HIS A 9 33.60 -1.51 -17.00
C HIS A 9 32.52 -1.42 -18.09
N ILE A 10 31.24 -1.36 -17.71
CA ILE A 10 30.14 -1.20 -18.67
C ILE A 10 30.14 0.19 -19.28
N LYS A 11 30.47 1.23 -18.52
CA LYS A 11 30.64 2.58 -19.08
C LYS A 11 31.72 2.60 -20.15
N GLN A 12 32.83 1.89 -19.91
CA GLN A 12 33.90 1.74 -20.89
C GLN A 12 33.41 1.03 -22.15
N ILE A 13 32.75 -0.13 -22.02
CA ILE A 13 32.19 -0.87 -23.17
C ILE A 13 31.18 0.00 -23.95
N TYR A 14 30.33 0.73 -23.26
CA TYR A 14 29.37 1.64 -23.88
C TYR A 14 30.06 2.74 -24.69
N GLN A 15 31.11 3.34 -24.13
CA GLN A 15 31.90 4.35 -24.81
C GLN A 15 32.63 3.77 -26.02
N GLU A 16 33.22 2.58 -25.91
CA GLU A 16 33.91 1.88 -27.00
C GLU A 16 32.95 1.52 -28.15
N THR A 17 31.71 1.14 -27.83
CA THR A 17 30.73 0.70 -28.84
C THR A 17 29.96 1.84 -29.50
N THR A 18 29.62 2.89 -28.75
CA THR A 18 28.80 3.99 -29.26
C THR A 18 29.62 5.22 -29.63
N GLY A 19 30.78 5.42 -29.01
CA GLY A 19 31.56 6.66 -29.07
C GLY A 19 31.07 7.77 -28.14
N TRP A 20 30.02 7.55 -27.35
CA TRP A 20 29.44 8.54 -26.45
C TRP A 20 29.89 8.33 -25.01
N ASN A 21 30.14 9.42 -24.29
CA ASN A 21 30.43 9.39 -22.86
C ASN A 21 29.13 9.44 -22.04
N ILE A 22 29.07 8.62 -20.99
CA ILE A 22 27.98 8.68 -20.02
C ILE A 22 28.32 9.76 -18.99
N GLU A 23 27.68 10.92 -19.11
CA GLU A 23 27.78 12.00 -18.13
C GLU A 23 26.81 11.77 -16.96
N SER A 24 27.17 12.30 -15.78
CA SER A 24 26.26 12.32 -14.64
C SER A 24 25.17 13.36 -14.88
N ILE A 25 23.93 12.88 -15.03
CA ILE A 25 22.76 13.75 -15.20
C ILE A 25 22.41 14.35 -13.84
N GLU A 26 22.42 15.69 -13.74
CA GLU A 26 21.81 16.36 -12.59
C GLU A 26 20.29 16.16 -12.65
N ILE A 27 19.73 15.65 -11.56
CA ILE A 27 18.31 15.31 -11.50
C ILE A 27 17.56 16.52 -10.96
N ASP A 28 16.81 17.17 -11.86
CA ASP A 28 15.86 18.21 -11.49
C ASP A 28 14.77 17.65 -10.58
N PHE A 29 14.63 18.21 -9.38
CA PHE A 29 13.55 17.86 -8.46
C PHE A 29 12.72 19.11 -8.14
N LYS A 30 11.45 19.10 -8.54
CA LYS A 30 10.51 20.21 -8.26
C LYS A 30 9.18 19.62 -7.80
N ILE A 31 8.62 20.19 -6.74
CA ILE A 31 7.33 19.79 -6.22
C ILE A 31 6.48 21.02 -5.93
N ASP A 32 5.23 20.96 -6.36
CA ASP A 32 4.17 21.89 -6.04
C ASP A 32 2.93 21.09 -5.61
N SER A 33 1.91 21.77 -5.09
CA SER A 33 0.59 21.25 -4.77
C SER A 33 -0.05 20.46 -5.92
N LYS A 34 0.21 20.82 -7.17
CA LYS A 34 -0.42 20.21 -8.37
C LYS A 34 0.52 19.32 -9.19
N LEU A 35 1.83 19.52 -9.10
CA LEU A 35 2.79 18.88 -10.00
C LEU A 35 4.01 18.40 -9.23
N LEU A 36 4.41 17.16 -9.50
CA LEU A 36 5.71 16.62 -9.12
C LEU A 36 6.56 16.45 -10.39
N GLN A 37 7.80 16.94 -10.37
CA GLN A 37 8.78 16.72 -11.42
C GLN A 37 10.04 16.10 -10.81
N ILE A 38 10.47 14.98 -11.39
CA ILE A 38 11.73 14.31 -11.06
C ILE A 38 12.43 13.99 -12.38
N GLY A 39 13.62 14.55 -12.58
CA GLY A 39 14.33 14.51 -13.85
C GLY A 39 13.50 15.14 -14.98
N SER A 40 13.36 14.40 -16.07
CA SER A 40 12.59 14.79 -17.26
C SER A 40 11.08 14.54 -17.15
N ARG A 41 10.64 13.75 -16.17
CA ARG A 41 9.23 13.34 -16.03
C ARG A 41 8.46 14.24 -15.09
N LYS A 42 7.15 14.35 -15.35
CA LYS A 42 6.20 15.15 -14.59
C LYS A 42 4.97 14.30 -14.23
N TRP A 43 4.38 14.55 -13.07
CA TRP A 43 3.24 13.81 -12.55
C TRP A 43 2.20 14.77 -11.95
N SER A 44 0.94 14.62 -12.36
CA SER A 44 -0.17 15.42 -11.85
C SER A 44 -0.64 14.89 -10.50
N ARG A 45 -0.84 15.80 -9.52
CA ARG A 45 -1.24 15.50 -8.14
C ARG A 45 -2.73 15.79 -7.88
N GLU A 46 -3.57 15.81 -8.92
CA GLU A 46 -4.98 16.26 -8.82
C GLU A 46 -5.87 15.37 -7.94
N SER A 47 -5.48 14.11 -7.70
CA SER A 47 -6.23 13.13 -6.91
C SER A 47 -5.42 12.63 -5.71
N ILE A 48 -5.07 13.54 -4.79
CA ILE A 48 -4.37 13.15 -3.54
C ILE A 48 -5.28 12.22 -2.74
N ARG A 49 -5.02 10.91 -2.84
CA ARG A 49 -5.49 9.94 -1.87
C ARG A 49 -4.59 10.09 -0.65
N LEU A 50 -5.20 10.26 0.52
CA LEU A 50 -4.44 10.36 1.77
C LEU A 50 -3.50 9.14 1.84
N PRO A 51 -2.18 9.35 1.98
CA PRO A 51 -1.27 8.24 2.15
C PRO A 51 -1.70 7.47 3.40
N THR A 52 -1.85 6.15 3.25
CA THR A 52 -2.23 5.20 4.30
C THR A 52 -1.23 5.12 5.45
N LEU A 53 -0.07 5.74 5.27
CA LEU A 53 1.02 5.79 6.21
C LEU A 53 0.73 6.78 7.35
N SER A 54 0.30 6.24 8.49
CA SER A 54 0.42 6.91 9.79
C SER A 54 1.90 6.92 10.19
N LEU A 55 2.66 7.84 9.58
CA LEU A 55 4.08 7.99 9.89
C LEU A 55 4.25 8.53 11.31
N THR A 56 4.68 7.67 12.22
CA THR A 56 5.13 8.08 13.55
C THR A 56 6.36 8.99 13.50
N HIS A 57 7.10 8.95 12.38
CA HIS A 57 8.30 9.78 12.14
C HIS A 57 8.32 10.40 10.74
N PRO A 58 8.71 11.68 10.61
CA PRO A 58 8.83 12.34 9.32
C PRO A 58 9.95 11.70 8.50
N ILE A 59 9.64 11.23 7.29
CA ILE A 59 10.65 10.71 6.36
C ILE A 59 11.31 11.87 5.62
N VAL A 60 12.64 11.90 5.62
CA VAL A 60 13.45 12.90 4.92
C VAL A 60 14.02 12.29 3.65
N LEU A 61 13.80 12.94 2.51
CA LEU A 61 14.40 12.55 1.23
C LEU A 61 15.86 13.01 1.17
N MET A 62 16.78 12.06 0.96
CA MET A 62 18.22 12.35 0.86
C MET A 62 18.64 12.56 -0.59
N ARG A 63 19.57 13.49 -0.85
CA ARG A 63 20.02 13.82 -2.21
C ARG A 63 20.59 12.62 -2.97
N HIS A 64 21.33 11.74 -2.30
CA HIS A 64 21.88 10.53 -2.92
C HIS A 64 20.79 9.56 -3.42
N GLN A 65 19.59 9.61 -2.85
CA GLN A 65 18.49 8.73 -3.24
C GLN A 65 17.76 9.20 -4.51
N LEU A 66 17.98 10.45 -4.95
CA LEU A 66 17.29 11.03 -6.10
C LEU A 66 17.55 10.25 -7.40
N GLU A 67 18.74 9.67 -7.55
CA GLU A 67 19.08 8.85 -8.72
C GLU A 67 18.21 7.60 -8.80
N SER A 68 18.09 6.87 -7.69
CA SER A 68 17.21 5.70 -7.62
C SER A 68 15.74 6.12 -7.75
N LEU A 69 15.34 7.22 -7.10
CA LEU A 69 13.98 7.74 -7.16
C LEU A 69 13.58 8.14 -8.58
N SER A 70 14.48 8.78 -9.34
CA SER A 70 14.24 9.19 -10.73
C SER A 70 14.03 7.98 -11.62
N SER A 71 14.84 6.93 -11.47
CA SER A 71 14.67 5.68 -12.24
C SER A 71 13.35 4.97 -11.89
N ILE A 72 12.99 4.93 -10.60
CA ILE A 72 11.70 4.38 -10.14
C ILE A 72 10.55 5.19 -10.75
N PHE A 73 10.64 6.52 -10.69
CA PHE A 73 9.61 7.43 -11.19
C PHE A 73 9.45 7.34 -12.72
N GLU A 74 10.55 7.18 -13.44
CA GLU A 74 10.55 6.89 -14.88
C GLU A 74 9.78 5.60 -15.17
N CYS A 75 10.11 4.49 -14.49
CA CYS A 75 9.42 3.22 -14.66
C CYS A 75 7.92 3.31 -14.34
N LEU A 76 7.54 4.05 -13.30
CA LEU A 76 6.13 4.29 -12.97
C LEU A 76 5.41 5.07 -14.08
N SER A 77 6.06 6.08 -14.67
CA SER A 77 5.48 6.83 -15.79
C SER A 77 5.26 5.97 -17.03
N LEU A 78 6.02 4.88 -17.17
CA LEU A 78 5.90 3.89 -18.24
C LEU A 78 4.96 2.73 -17.87
N SER A 79 4.38 2.72 -16.66
CA SER A 79 3.59 1.60 -16.13
C SER A 79 4.36 0.26 -16.14
N TRP A 80 5.66 0.30 -15.88
CA TRP A 80 6.49 -0.89 -15.81
C TRP A 80 6.56 -1.45 -14.39
N PRO A 81 6.54 -2.78 -14.22
CA PRO A 81 6.77 -3.39 -12.92
C PRO A 81 8.21 -3.14 -12.45
N ILE A 82 8.38 -2.88 -11.15
CA ILE A 82 9.65 -2.44 -10.57
C ILE A 82 10.16 -3.50 -9.59
N LEU A 83 11.41 -3.96 -9.81
CA LEU A 83 12.11 -4.86 -8.91
C LEU A 83 13.30 -4.14 -8.26
N LEU A 84 13.20 -3.88 -6.95
CA LEU A 84 14.29 -3.24 -6.19
C LEU A 84 15.16 -4.29 -5.49
N VAL A 85 16.42 -4.39 -5.89
CA VAL A 85 17.39 -5.35 -5.33
C VAL A 85 18.53 -4.62 -4.62
N GLY A 86 18.94 -5.12 -3.46
CA GLY A 86 20.03 -4.54 -2.67
C GLY A 86 20.26 -5.26 -1.34
N PRO A 87 21.29 -4.89 -0.56
CA PRO A 87 21.54 -5.45 0.76
C PRO A 87 20.41 -5.13 1.76
N SER A 88 20.15 -6.01 2.72
CA SER A 88 19.06 -5.87 3.70
C SER A 88 19.38 -4.86 4.82
N SER A 89 20.66 -4.70 5.17
CA SER A 89 21.13 -3.99 6.37
C SER A 89 21.11 -2.45 6.30
N ARG A 90 20.71 -1.86 5.16
CA ARG A 90 20.81 -0.41 4.92
C ARG A 90 19.77 0.12 3.93
N SER A 91 18.75 -0.67 3.59
CA SER A 91 17.94 -0.42 2.41
C SER A 91 16.62 0.28 2.73
N SER A 92 16.61 1.58 2.49
CA SER A 92 15.40 2.39 2.34
C SER A 92 14.63 2.05 1.04
N LYS A 93 14.60 0.78 0.58
CA LYS A 93 13.96 0.40 -0.70
C LYS A 93 12.46 0.67 -0.65
N SER A 94 11.78 0.03 0.30
CA SER A 94 10.34 0.24 0.53
C SER A 94 10.09 1.68 0.96
N THR A 95 10.96 2.24 1.80
CA THR A 95 10.90 3.65 2.18
C THR A 95 10.94 4.59 0.98
N LEU A 96 11.71 4.29 -0.08
CA LEU A 96 11.74 5.11 -1.28
C LEU A 96 10.43 5.06 -2.05
N ILE A 97 9.81 3.90 -2.17
CA ILE A 97 8.50 3.76 -2.81
C ILE A 97 7.44 4.47 -1.98
N HIS A 98 7.50 4.37 -0.64
CA HIS A 98 6.60 5.10 0.25
C HIS A 98 6.77 6.61 0.20
N ILE A 99 8.01 7.12 0.13
CA ILE A 99 8.26 8.54 -0.11
C ILE A 99 7.62 8.93 -1.44
N LEU A 100 7.86 8.16 -2.50
CA LEU A 100 7.37 8.47 -3.83
C LEU A 100 5.84 8.45 -3.90
N SER A 101 5.18 7.49 -3.25
CA SER A 101 3.72 7.43 -3.19
C SER A 101 3.14 8.63 -2.45
N CYS A 102 3.78 9.06 -1.35
CA CYS A 102 3.41 10.29 -0.64
C CYS A 102 3.59 11.54 -1.52
N LEU A 103 4.70 11.64 -2.25
CA LEU A 103 4.94 12.76 -3.18
C LEU A 103 3.91 12.77 -4.32
N CYS A 104 3.59 11.61 -4.89
CA CYS A 104 2.58 11.45 -5.94
C CYS A 104 1.13 11.54 -5.42
N GLY A 105 0.90 11.55 -4.11
CA GLY A 105 -0.43 11.55 -3.51
C GLY A 105 -1.23 10.27 -3.78
N HIS A 106 -0.55 9.12 -3.85
CA HIS A 106 -1.16 7.81 -4.06
C HIS A 106 -1.14 6.98 -2.78
N SER A 107 -2.21 6.22 -2.54
CA SER A 107 -2.25 5.22 -1.47
C SER A 107 -1.29 4.08 -1.82
N CYS A 108 -0.61 3.56 -0.81
CA CYS A 108 0.39 2.52 -0.97
C CYS A 108 0.24 1.48 0.14
N GLN A 109 0.07 0.23 -0.27
CA GLN A 109 -0.06 -0.92 0.60
C GLN A 109 1.22 -1.75 0.55
N THR A 110 1.62 -2.29 1.70
CA THR A 110 2.75 -3.21 1.80
C THR A 110 2.23 -4.59 2.12
N PHE A 111 2.70 -5.58 1.37
CA PHE A 111 2.45 -6.99 1.62
C PHE A 111 3.79 -7.70 1.79
N GLU A 112 4.05 -8.13 3.02
CA GLU A 112 5.29 -8.82 3.36
C GLU A 112 5.18 -10.29 2.99
N LEU A 113 6.03 -10.76 2.07
CA LEU A 113 6.06 -12.16 1.69
C LEU A 113 6.90 -12.98 2.67
N ASN A 114 6.48 -14.22 2.93
CA ASN A 114 7.22 -15.19 3.71
C ASN A 114 7.11 -16.60 3.08
N SER A 115 7.89 -17.56 3.60
CA SER A 115 7.97 -18.92 3.05
C SER A 115 6.73 -19.78 3.26
N SER A 116 5.83 -19.37 4.16
CA SER A 116 4.56 -20.05 4.45
C SER A 116 3.37 -19.49 3.67
N ILE A 117 3.54 -18.42 2.89
CA ILE A 117 2.45 -17.83 2.12
C ILE A 117 2.01 -18.78 1.02
N ASP A 118 0.70 -18.98 0.95
CA ASP A 118 0.03 -19.77 -0.06
C ASP A 118 -0.68 -18.89 -1.10
N THR A 119 -1.08 -19.49 -2.23
CA THR A 119 -1.81 -18.78 -3.30
C THR A 119 -3.13 -18.14 -2.83
N ASN A 120 -3.77 -18.72 -1.81
CA ASN A 120 -5.01 -18.19 -1.26
C ASN A 120 -4.79 -16.90 -0.44
N GLU A 121 -3.62 -16.71 0.15
CA GLU A 121 -3.32 -15.46 0.86
C GLU A 121 -3.05 -14.32 -0.14
N LEU A 122 -2.50 -14.66 -1.31
CA LEU A 122 -2.26 -13.72 -2.39
C LEU A 122 -3.53 -13.33 -3.17
N LEU A 123 -4.49 -14.24 -3.37
CA LEU A 123 -5.71 -13.99 -4.15
C LEU A 123 -6.93 -13.72 -3.27
N GLY A 124 -7.01 -14.35 -2.11
CA GLY A 124 -8.17 -14.31 -1.22
C GLY A 124 -8.59 -15.71 -0.81
N ASN A 125 -9.34 -15.78 0.29
CA ASN A 125 -9.81 -17.03 0.84
C ASN A 125 -11.24 -16.90 1.35
N TYR A 126 -11.93 -18.04 1.46
CA TYR A 126 -13.14 -18.15 2.25
C TYR A 126 -12.77 -18.25 3.72
N GLU A 127 -13.01 -17.17 4.46
CA GLU A 127 -12.84 -17.14 5.91
C GLU A 127 -14.18 -17.29 6.61
N GLN A 128 -14.13 -17.82 7.84
CA GLN A 128 -15.31 -17.85 8.68
C GLN A 128 -15.69 -16.42 9.05
N PHE A 129 -16.96 -16.06 8.83
CA PHE A 129 -17.45 -14.72 9.13
C PHE A 129 -17.18 -14.37 10.61
N ASN A 130 -16.30 -13.39 10.81
CA ASN A 130 -15.98 -12.88 12.13
C ASN A 130 -16.87 -11.66 12.43
N PHE A 131 -17.94 -11.90 13.19
CA PHE A 131 -18.86 -10.85 13.62
C PHE A 131 -18.13 -9.68 14.30
N GLN A 132 -17.10 -9.96 15.11
CA GLN A 132 -16.37 -8.92 15.85
C GLN A 132 -15.70 -7.93 14.91
N GLN A 133 -15.00 -8.42 13.87
CA GLN A 133 -14.35 -7.55 12.89
C GLN A 133 -15.37 -6.77 12.06
N TYR A 134 -16.43 -7.45 11.62
CA TYR A 134 -17.53 -6.82 10.88
C TYR A 134 -18.17 -5.69 11.69
N ALA A 135 -18.54 -5.96 12.94
CA ALA A 135 -19.17 -4.96 13.80
C ALA A 135 -18.22 -3.80 14.13
N LYS A 136 -16.93 -4.05 14.39
CA LYS A 136 -15.94 -2.97 14.58
C LYS A 136 -15.85 -2.05 13.37
N TYR A 137 -15.78 -2.59 12.16
CA TYR A 137 -15.73 -1.80 10.93
C TYR A 137 -16.96 -0.92 10.77
N HIS A 138 -18.16 -1.51 10.92
CA HIS A 138 -19.42 -0.77 10.80
C HIS A 138 -19.59 0.29 11.91
N LEU A 139 -19.22 -0.04 13.15
CA LEU A 139 -19.22 0.93 14.24
C LEU A 139 -18.24 2.08 13.97
N ASN A 140 -17.07 1.83 13.37
CA ASN A 140 -16.13 2.90 13.00
C ASN A 140 -16.69 3.82 11.89
N ILE A 141 -17.42 3.29 10.91
CA ILE A 141 -18.10 4.10 9.90
C ILE A 141 -19.15 4.98 10.58
N LEU A 142 -20.03 4.39 11.38
CA LEU A 142 -21.05 5.14 12.14
C LEU A 142 -20.38 6.19 13.05
N LYS A 143 -19.29 5.83 13.70
CA LYS A 143 -18.49 6.77 14.50
C LYS A 143 -18.07 7.96 13.63
N ASN A 144 -17.46 7.73 12.48
CA ASN A 144 -16.99 8.80 11.58
C ASN A 144 -18.12 9.66 11.00
N GLU A 145 -19.29 9.07 10.72
CA GLU A 145 -20.46 9.79 10.21
C GLU A 145 -21.10 10.66 11.30
N TYR A 146 -21.23 10.16 12.52
CA TYR A 146 -21.98 10.81 13.60
C TYR A 146 -21.13 11.64 14.57
N ILE A 147 -19.79 11.46 14.62
CA ILE A 147 -18.86 12.34 15.40
C ILE A 147 -18.94 13.81 14.95
N LYS A 148 -19.33 14.09 13.70
CA LYS A 148 -19.48 15.48 13.23
C LYS A 148 -20.53 16.28 14.03
N ASN A 149 -21.40 15.61 14.78
CA ASN A 149 -22.44 16.23 15.60
C ASN A 149 -22.19 16.00 17.11
N ASN A 150 -21.22 16.72 17.68
CA ASN A 150 -21.18 17.17 19.09
C ASN A 150 -21.56 16.20 20.25
N GLU A 151 -21.01 14.99 20.33
CA GLU A 151 -20.97 14.25 21.61
C GLU A 151 -19.59 13.62 21.90
N ILE A 152 -18.81 14.31 22.74
CA ILE A 152 -17.43 13.98 23.12
C ILE A 152 -17.34 12.73 24.05
N ASN A 153 -18.43 12.33 24.70
CA ASN A 153 -18.41 11.23 25.68
C ASN A 153 -18.42 9.82 25.06
N ILE A 154 -18.97 9.66 23.84
CA ILE A 154 -19.02 8.39 23.11
C ILE A 154 -17.61 7.92 22.67
N LEU A 155 -16.68 8.86 22.47
CA LEU A 155 -15.33 8.60 21.99
C LEU A 155 -14.52 7.73 22.97
N ASN A 156 -14.67 7.92 24.28
CA ASN A 156 -13.84 7.25 25.28
C ASN A 156 -14.23 5.79 25.52
N GLU A 157 -15.51 5.43 25.39
CA GLU A 157 -15.97 4.03 25.52
C GLU A 157 -15.72 3.20 24.25
N LEU A 158 -15.82 3.81 23.07
CA LEU A 158 -15.56 3.16 21.78
C LEU A 158 -14.08 3.05 21.41
N ASN A 159 -13.19 3.79 22.09
CA ASN A 159 -11.74 3.74 21.82
C ASN A 159 -11.06 2.48 22.33
N ASN A 160 -11.76 1.59 23.04
CA ASN A 160 -11.22 0.29 23.40
C ASN A 160 -11.26 -0.66 22.19
N GLU A 161 -10.21 -0.62 21.36
CA GLU A 161 -10.03 -1.52 20.20
C GLU A 161 -10.09 -3.01 20.59
N ASN A 162 -9.85 -3.33 21.86
CA ASN A 162 -9.87 -4.69 22.40
C ASN A 162 -11.22 -5.13 23.00
N LYS A 163 -12.24 -4.27 23.06
CA LYS A 163 -13.55 -4.63 23.62
C LYS A 163 -14.27 -5.64 22.71
N ILE A 164 -14.75 -6.73 23.29
CA ILE A 164 -15.61 -7.71 22.60
C ILE A 164 -17.00 -7.09 22.47
N ILE A 165 -17.54 -7.11 21.25
CA ILE A 165 -18.87 -6.61 20.92
C ILE A 165 -19.89 -7.71 21.25
N THR A 166 -20.65 -7.51 22.32
CA THR A 166 -21.76 -8.37 22.73
C THR A 166 -23.11 -7.77 22.33
N ILE A 167 -24.18 -8.57 22.34
CA ILE A 167 -25.54 -8.07 22.11
C ILE A 167 -25.91 -6.97 23.13
N ASP A 168 -25.53 -7.15 24.40
CA ASP A 168 -25.78 -6.15 25.45
C ASP A 168 -25.11 -4.82 25.13
N TYR A 169 -23.85 -4.87 24.67
CA TYR A 169 -23.12 -3.69 24.25
C TYR A 169 -23.77 -3.01 23.03
N LEU A 170 -24.21 -3.79 22.03
CA LEU A 170 -24.96 -3.23 20.89
C LEU A 170 -26.28 -2.59 21.34
N ASN A 171 -26.98 -3.18 22.31
CA ASN A 171 -28.20 -2.60 22.86
C ASN A 171 -27.95 -1.27 23.59
N GLU A 172 -26.81 -1.10 24.27
CA GLU A 172 -26.42 0.20 24.85
C GLU A 172 -26.19 1.26 23.77
N LEU A 173 -25.58 0.87 22.64
CA LEU A 173 -25.28 1.76 21.53
C LEU A 173 -26.51 2.28 20.78
N LYS A 174 -27.68 1.65 20.94
CA LYS A 174 -28.97 2.15 20.41
C LYS A 174 -29.34 3.55 20.90
N LYS A 175 -28.78 3.99 22.03
CA LYS A 175 -28.99 5.34 22.58
C LYS A 175 -28.27 6.42 21.78
N TYR A 176 -27.17 6.07 21.12
CA TYR A 176 -26.24 7.00 20.50
C TYR A 176 -26.26 6.96 18.97
N PHE A 177 -26.59 5.79 18.39
CA PHE A 177 -26.60 5.57 16.95
C PHE A 177 -28.01 5.25 16.44
N PRO A 178 -28.30 5.43 15.14
CA PRO A 178 -29.60 5.10 14.58
C PRO A 178 -30.00 3.64 14.84
N LEU A 179 -31.22 3.46 15.38
CA LEU A 179 -31.77 2.15 15.72
C LEU A 179 -31.65 1.16 14.56
N ASN A 180 -31.97 1.59 13.34
CA ASN A 180 -31.93 0.75 12.14
C ASN A 180 -30.54 0.15 11.86
N GLU A 181 -29.46 0.88 12.14
CA GLU A 181 -28.09 0.41 11.87
C GLU A 181 -27.62 -0.57 12.95
N ILE A 182 -27.96 -0.30 14.21
CA ILE A 182 -27.63 -1.18 15.32
C ILE A 182 -28.47 -2.47 15.28
N GLU A 183 -29.74 -2.40 14.89
CA GLU A 183 -30.58 -3.59 14.73
C GLU A 183 -30.09 -4.50 13.60
N LYS A 184 -29.57 -3.94 12.50
CA LYS A 184 -28.89 -4.74 11.46
C LYS A 184 -27.68 -5.51 12.03
N LEU A 185 -26.88 -4.86 12.89
CA LEU A 185 -25.75 -5.52 13.55
C LEU A 185 -26.22 -6.64 14.48
N ILE A 186 -27.28 -6.42 15.26
CA ILE A 186 -27.84 -7.44 16.14
C ILE A 186 -28.38 -8.63 15.33
N LEU A 187 -29.10 -8.38 14.23
CA LEU A 187 -29.59 -9.44 13.35
C LEU A 187 -28.44 -10.27 12.77
N LYS A 188 -27.34 -9.61 12.35
CA LYS A 188 -26.13 -10.31 11.88
C LYS A 188 -25.39 -11.06 12.97
N TYR A 189 -25.49 -10.64 14.23
CA TYR A 189 -24.94 -11.39 15.36
C TYR A 189 -25.65 -12.73 15.52
N SER A 190 -26.97 -12.74 15.30
CA SER A 190 -27.82 -13.93 15.48
C SER A 190 -27.79 -14.88 14.29
N GLN A 191 -27.30 -14.46 13.11
CA GLN A 191 -27.17 -15.32 11.94
C GLN A 191 -25.93 -16.20 12.04
N GLU A 192 -26.08 -17.49 11.70
CA GLU A 192 -25.04 -18.53 11.82
C GLU A 192 -23.74 -18.19 11.08
N GLN A 193 -22.66 -18.86 11.52
CA GLN A 193 -21.31 -18.75 10.97
C GLN A 193 -21.27 -19.28 9.53
N HIS A 194 -21.43 -18.38 8.57
CA HIS A 194 -21.21 -18.64 7.17
C HIS A 194 -19.78 -18.27 6.76
N PHE A 195 -19.29 -18.88 5.70
CA PHE A 195 -18.02 -18.49 5.09
C PHE A 195 -18.25 -17.31 4.15
N VAL A 196 -17.35 -16.33 4.20
CA VAL A 196 -17.38 -15.16 3.32
C VAL A 196 -16.07 -15.12 2.55
N TRP A 197 -16.16 -14.82 1.25
CA TRP A 197 -14.97 -14.56 0.46
C TRP A 197 -14.33 -13.24 0.89
N ILE A 198 -13.08 -13.29 1.31
CA ILE A 198 -12.29 -12.13 1.64
C ILE A 198 -11.23 -11.94 0.56
N GLU A 199 -11.34 -10.82 -0.16
CA GLU A 199 -10.32 -10.39 -1.14
C GLU A 199 -8.98 -10.12 -0.44
N SER A 200 -7.90 -10.58 -1.05
CA SER A 200 -6.55 -10.27 -0.57
C SER A 200 -6.20 -8.79 -0.75
N ILE A 201 -5.10 -8.37 -0.12
CA ILE A 201 -4.58 -7.02 -0.27
C ILE A 201 -4.17 -6.71 -1.72
N LEU A 202 -3.70 -7.71 -2.47
CA LEU A 202 -3.37 -7.58 -3.90
C LEU A 202 -4.61 -7.19 -4.70
N ILE A 203 -5.68 -8.00 -4.62
CA ILE A 203 -6.90 -7.76 -5.40
C ILE A 203 -7.54 -6.43 -5.00
N ARG A 204 -7.61 -6.15 -3.69
CA ARG A 204 -8.16 -4.89 -3.19
C ARG A 204 -7.38 -3.68 -3.73
N SER A 205 -6.05 -3.73 -3.66
CA SER A 205 -5.19 -2.63 -4.11
C SER A 205 -5.33 -2.40 -5.61
N MET A 206 -5.34 -3.47 -6.40
CA MET A 206 -5.55 -3.40 -7.85
C MET A 206 -6.89 -2.76 -8.21
N ARG A 207 -7.98 -3.21 -7.57
CA ARG A 207 -9.33 -2.69 -7.85
C ARG A 207 -9.47 -1.22 -7.45
N GLN A 208 -8.81 -0.81 -6.38
CA GLN A 208 -8.82 0.58 -5.93
C GLN A 208 -7.89 1.45 -6.77
N GLY A 209 -6.84 0.89 -7.39
CA GLY A 209 -5.78 1.64 -8.06
C GLY A 209 -4.70 2.13 -7.09
N ASP A 210 -4.51 1.41 -5.99
CA ASP A 210 -3.49 1.68 -4.99
C ASP A 210 -2.17 1.01 -5.40
N TRP A 211 -1.04 1.61 -5.01
CA TRP A 211 0.27 1.02 -5.24
C TRP A 211 0.48 -0.13 -4.27
N LEU A 212 1.03 -1.25 -4.76
CA LEU A 212 1.36 -2.41 -3.93
C LEU A 212 2.86 -2.64 -3.90
N ILE A 213 3.42 -2.76 -2.70
CA ILE A 213 4.81 -3.18 -2.47
C ILE A 213 4.78 -4.62 -1.98
N LEU A 214 5.41 -5.52 -2.75
CA LEU A 214 5.69 -6.88 -2.31
C LEU A 214 7.08 -6.92 -1.68
N GLU A 215 7.14 -7.08 -0.35
CA GLU A 215 8.42 -7.19 0.34
C GLU A 215 8.89 -8.64 0.42
N ASN A 216 10.22 -8.83 0.48
CA ASN A 216 10.83 -10.14 0.71
C ASN A 216 10.38 -11.23 -0.29
N VAL A 217 10.10 -10.84 -1.54
CA VAL A 217 9.71 -11.74 -2.65
C VAL A 217 10.63 -12.95 -2.77
N ASN A 218 11.92 -12.79 -2.47
CA ASN A 218 12.92 -13.85 -2.47
C ASN A 218 12.72 -14.94 -1.40
N THR A 219 11.78 -14.78 -0.47
CA THR A 219 11.48 -15.73 0.60
C THR A 219 10.27 -16.62 0.30
N CYS A 220 9.48 -16.26 -0.72
CA CYS A 220 8.28 -16.99 -1.11
C CYS A 220 8.62 -18.11 -2.12
N SER A 221 7.73 -19.09 -2.24
CA SER A 221 7.84 -20.15 -3.25
C SER A 221 7.62 -19.60 -4.67
N LEU A 222 8.36 -20.14 -5.65
CA LEU A 222 8.19 -19.70 -7.05
C LEU A 222 6.76 -19.93 -7.57
N SER A 223 6.10 -21.00 -7.13
CA SER A 223 4.72 -21.31 -7.55
C SER A 223 3.70 -20.27 -7.13
N VAL A 224 3.94 -19.54 -6.03
CA VAL A 224 3.09 -18.40 -5.62
C VAL A 224 3.39 -17.18 -6.49
N LEU A 225 4.66 -16.92 -6.79
CA LEU A 225 5.07 -15.81 -7.66
C LEU A 225 4.58 -15.99 -9.10
N ASP A 226 4.52 -17.23 -9.59
CA ASP A 226 4.00 -17.53 -10.92
C ASP A 226 2.53 -17.10 -11.09
N ARG A 227 1.77 -16.96 -10.00
CA ARG A 227 0.40 -16.42 -10.04
C ARG A 227 0.35 -14.93 -10.35
N LEU A 228 1.46 -14.21 -10.23
CA LEU A 228 1.55 -12.80 -10.58
C LEU A 228 1.90 -12.59 -12.06
N ASN A 229 2.37 -13.61 -12.78
CA ASN A 229 2.85 -13.45 -14.16
C ASN A 229 1.75 -12.88 -15.07
N SER A 230 0.50 -13.33 -14.92
CA SER A 230 -0.62 -12.80 -15.71
C SER A 230 -0.86 -11.32 -15.49
N LEU A 231 -0.42 -10.74 -14.37
CA LEU A 231 -0.52 -9.30 -14.08
C LEU A 231 0.66 -8.49 -14.61
N LEU A 232 1.82 -9.14 -14.78
CA LEU A 232 3.08 -8.51 -15.18
C LEU A 232 3.31 -8.56 -16.68
N GLU A 233 2.62 -9.45 -17.39
CA GLU A 233 2.69 -9.56 -18.84
C GLU A 233 1.97 -8.40 -19.56
N PRO A 234 2.42 -8.03 -20.78
CA PRO A 234 1.75 -7.01 -21.57
C PRO A 234 0.30 -7.41 -21.86
N ASN A 235 -0.65 -6.54 -21.54
CA ASN A 235 -2.11 -6.82 -21.60
C ASN A 235 -2.59 -7.94 -20.68
N GLY A 236 -1.88 -8.16 -19.56
CA GLY A 236 -2.29 -9.04 -18.49
C GLY A 236 -3.75 -8.85 -18.05
N GLN A 237 -4.42 -9.95 -17.71
CA GLN A 237 -5.81 -10.01 -17.23
C GLN A 237 -5.90 -10.74 -15.90
#